data_AF-A0A524DLJ8-F1
#
_entry.id   AF-A0A524DLJ8-F1
#
_cell.length_a   1.000
_cell.length_b   1.000
_cell.length_c   1.000
_cell.angle_alpha   90.00
_cell.angle_beta   90.00
_cell.angle_gamma   90.00
#
_symmetry.space_group_name_H-M   'P 1'
#
loop_
_entity.id
_entity.type
_entity.pdbx_description
1 polymer ?
#
loop_
_entity_poly.entity_id
_entity_poly.type
_entity_poly.pdbx_seq_one_letter_code
_entity_poly.pdbx_strand_id
1 'polypeptide(L)'
;MSLDKWIKPKKKKEEVKKKSQPKASEDKTKEATSPEKTPLKLIKYILICPKAKCKYQKTIIKKQLTERDKICPRCKSKMKIKKS
;
A
#
# COMPACT_ATOMS: atom_id res chain seq x y z
N MET A 1 -9.14 -38.99 3.09
CA MET A 1 -7.87 -38.43 3.61
C MET A 1 -8.13 -36.96 3.93
N SER A 2 -8.71 -36.69 5.10
CA SER A 2 -9.29 -35.38 5.49
C SER A 2 -8.26 -34.50 6.20
N LEU A 3 -8.06 -33.27 5.71
CA LEU A 3 -7.08 -32.30 6.22
C LEU A 3 -7.77 -31.18 7.03
N ASP A 4 -8.50 -31.55 8.07
CA ASP A 4 -9.01 -30.60 9.05
C ASP A 4 -8.01 -30.44 10.20
N LYS A 5 -7.16 -29.40 10.11
CA LYS A 5 -6.24 -29.01 11.20
C LYS A 5 -6.49 -27.55 11.63
N TRP A 6 -7.54 -27.41 12.43
CA TRP A 6 -7.80 -26.43 13.49
C TRP A 6 -6.72 -25.34 13.74
N ILE A 7 -7.05 -24.05 13.49
CA ILE A 7 -6.35 -22.91 14.10
C ILE A 7 -7.19 -22.39 15.28
N LYS A 8 -6.72 -22.59 16.51
CA LYS A 8 -7.28 -21.99 17.73
C LYS A 8 -6.80 -20.54 17.87
N PRO A 9 -7.68 -19.54 18.08
CA PRO A 9 -7.25 -18.19 18.41
C PRO A 9 -6.84 -18.11 19.89
N LYS A 10 -5.56 -17.81 20.17
CA LYS A 10 -5.12 -17.44 21.52
C LYS A 10 -5.56 -16.00 21.82
N LYS A 11 -6.64 -15.87 22.60
CA LYS A 11 -6.99 -14.66 23.35
C LYS A 11 -5.92 -14.43 24.44
N LYS A 12 -5.38 -13.21 24.53
CA LYS A 12 -4.85 -12.66 25.80
C LYS A 12 -5.33 -11.22 25.92
N LYS A 13 -6.18 -10.99 26.91
CA LYS A 13 -6.70 -9.70 27.38
C LYS A 13 -5.81 -9.17 28.51
N GLU A 14 -5.74 -7.83 28.63
CA GLU A 14 -5.73 -7.02 29.88
C GLU A 14 -4.50 -7.15 30.83
N GLU A 15 -3.88 -6.13 31.46
CA GLU A 15 -4.10 -4.70 31.76
C GLU A 15 -2.69 -4.02 31.87
N VAL A 16 -2.47 -2.69 31.91
CA VAL A 16 -2.45 -1.85 33.14
C VAL A 16 -2.24 -0.35 32.76
N LYS A 17 -2.80 0.51 33.62
CA LYS A 17 -3.18 1.94 33.55
C LYS A 17 -2.07 3.02 33.73
N LYS A 18 -2.33 4.18 33.08
CA LYS A 18 -2.34 5.61 33.53
C LYS A 18 -1.06 6.39 33.97
N LYS A 19 -1.14 7.71 33.63
CA LYS A 19 -0.54 8.97 34.18
C LYS A 19 0.67 9.52 33.40
N SER A 20 0.80 10.80 33.03
CA SER A 20 0.05 12.06 33.18
C SER A 20 0.63 13.09 32.18
N GLN A 21 -0.17 14.05 31.69
CA GLN A 21 0.30 15.25 30.94
C GLN A 21 1.08 16.23 31.86
N PRO A 22 1.80 17.22 31.32
CA PRO A 22 1.20 18.56 31.17
C PRO A 22 1.51 19.32 29.86
N LYS A 23 0.77 20.42 29.69
CA LYS A 23 0.52 21.32 28.56
C LYS A 23 1.71 22.22 28.12
N ALA A 24 1.50 22.90 26.98
CA ALA A 24 2.08 24.17 26.46
C ALA A 24 2.83 23.93 25.12
N SER A 25 2.65 24.66 24.01
CA SER A 25 2.04 25.98 23.74
C SER A 25 1.66 26.10 22.26
N GLU A 26 0.71 27.00 22.00
CA GLU A 26 0.57 27.90 20.83
C GLU A 26 0.76 27.42 19.39
N ASP A 27 -0.35 27.55 18.67
CA ASP A 27 -0.48 28.38 17.46
C ASP A 27 0.41 28.06 16.25
N LYS A 28 -0.21 27.37 15.30
CA LYS A 28 -0.24 27.87 13.92
C LYS A 28 -1.46 27.32 13.21
N THR A 29 -2.46 28.18 13.11
CA THR A 29 -3.50 28.16 12.09
C THR A 29 -2.86 27.85 10.74
N LYS A 30 -2.99 26.61 10.27
CA LYS A 30 -2.85 26.28 8.87
C LYS A 30 -4.24 25.86 8.42
N GLU A 31 -4.84 26.76 7.64
CA GLU A 31 -6.06 26.55 6.88
C GLU A 31 -6.27 25.08 6.56
N ALA A 32 -7.29 24.50 7.17
CA ALA A 32 -7.86 23.26 6.69
C ALA A 32 -8.57 23.59 5.38
N THR A 33 -7.80 23.70 4.29
CA THR A 33 -8.35 23.58 2.94
C THR A 33 -9.01 22.21 2.91
N SER A 34 -10.33 22.21 2.92
CA SER A 34 -11.13 21.01 2.72
C SER A 34 -10.58 20.30 1.49
N PRO A 35 -10.22 18.99 1.56
CA PRO A 35 -9.75 18.30 0.38
C PRO A 35 -10.95 18.26 -0.56
N GLU A 36 -10.90 19.11 -1.58
CA GLU A 36 -11.80 19.08 -2.72
C GLU A 36 -11.88 17.62 -3.16
N LYS A 37 -13.05 17.01 -2.98
CA LYS A 37 -13.29 15.59 -3.27
C LYS A 37 -13.34 15.41 -4.78
N THR A 38 -12.23 15.67 -5.47
CA THR A 38 -12.08 15.32 -6.86
C THR A 38 -12.22 13.80 -6.95
N PRO A 39 -13.06 13.28 -7.86
CA PRO A 39 -13.22 11.85 -8.03
C PRO A 39 -11.85 11.28 -8.41
N LEU A 40 -11.27 10.50 -7.50
CA LEU A 40 -9.94 9.90 -7.67
C LEU A 40 -10.01 8.84 -8.76
N LYS A 41 -9.80 9.27 -10.01
CA LYS A 41 -9.80 8.39 -11.18
C LYS A 41 -8.69 7.36 -11.04
N LEU A 42 -9.05 6.08 -11.11
CA LEU A 42 -8.09 5.00 -11.17
C LEU A 42 -7.47 4.97 -12.56
N ILE A 43 -6.14 4.87 -12.63
CA ILE A 43 -5.41 4.81 -13.89
C ILE A 43 -4.99 3.35 -14.13
N LYS A 44 -5.21 2.87 -15.35
CA LYS A 44 -4.74 1.57 -15.81
C LYS A 44 -3.29 1.68 -16.29
N TYR A 45 -2.37 1.00 -15.62
CA TYR A 45 -0.96 0.93 -15.98
C TYR A 45 -0.62 -0.46 -16.52
N ILE A 46 -0.03 -0.51 -17.70
CA ILE A 46 0.52 -1.75 -18.27
C ILE A 46 2.03 -1.75 -18.00
N LEU A 47 2.50 -2.72 -17.22
CA LEU A 47 3.91 -2.87 -16.85
C LEU A 47 4.51 -4.07 -17.58
N ILE A 48 5.64 -3.87 -18.25
CA ILE A 48 6.35 -4.92 -19.01
C ILE A 48 7.78 -5.04 -18.49
N CYS A 49 8.23 -6.27 -18.25
CA CYS A 49 9.59 -6.54 -17.85
C CYS A 49 10.54 -6.34 -19.04
N PRO A 50 11.61 -5.53 -18.92
CA PRO A 50 12.53 -5.25 -20.03
C PRO A 50 13.40 -6.45 -20.41
N LYS A 51 13.56 -7.45 -19.53
CA LYS A 51 14.35 -8.65 -19.82
C LYS A 51 13.60 -9.56 -20.81
N ALA A 52 14.16 -9.70 -22.02
CA ALA A 52 13.62 -10.56 -23.08
C ALA A 52 13.47 -12.03 -22.67
N LYS A 53 14.29 -12.52 -21.74
CA LYS A 53 14.16 -13.88 -21.17
C LYS A 53 12.98 -14.01 -20.19
N CYS A 54 12.60 -12.94 -19.51
CA CYS A 54 11.57 -12.97 -18.49
C CYS A 54 10.16 -12.83 -19.08
N LYS A 55 9.98 -11.91 -20.05
CA LYS A 55 8.71 -11.63 -20.76
C LYS A 55 7.50 -11.37 -19.85
N TYR A 56 7.71 -11.11 -18.57
CA TYR A 56 6.63 -10.91 -17.61
C TYR A 56 5.94 -9.57 -17.87
N GLN A 57 4.62 -9.59 -17.95
CA GLN A 57 3.77 -8.41 -18.07
C GLN A 57 2.67 -8.48 -17.01
N LYS A 58 2.31 -7.33 -16.45
CA LYS A 58 1.16 -7.21 -15.56
C LYS A 58 0.43 -5.89 -15.81
N THR A 59 -0.85 -5.88 -15.50
CA THR A 59 -1.69 -4.69 -15.54
C THR A 59 -2.07 -4.33 -14.11
N ILE A 60 -1.90 -3.06 -13.74
CA ILE A 60 -2.23 -2.56 -12.41
C ILE A 60 -3.19 -1.39 -12.56
N ILE A 61 -4.32 -1.43 -11.86
CA ILE A 61 -5.27 -0.33 -11.79
C ILE A 61 -5.11 0.30 -10.41
N LYS A 62 -4.45 1.46 -10.34
CA LYS A 62 -4.17 2.19 -9.09
C LYS A 62 -4.21 3.70 -9.35
N LYS A 63 -4.30 4.49 -8.27
CA LYS A 63 -4.19 5.95 -8.33
C LYS A 63 -2.75 6.37 -8.68
N GLN A 64 -1.77 5.76 -8.01
CA GLN A 64 -0.35 5.98 -8.22
C GLN A 64 0.39 4.65 -8.08
N LEU A 65 1.48 4.47 -8.85
CA LEU A 65 2.35 3.31 -8.75
C LEU A 65 3.37 3.49 -7.63
N THR A 66 3.47 2.50 -6.76
CA THR A 66 4.54 2.46 -5.74
C THR A 66 5.83 1.88 -6.33
N GLU A 67 6.96 2.06 -5.65
CA GLU A 67 8.24 1.49 -6.10
C GLU A 67 8.20 -0.04 -6.19
N ARG A 68 7.49 -0.69 -5.26
CA ARG A 68 7.31 -2.14 -5.24
C ARG A 68 6.54 -2.63 -6.46
N ASP A 69 5.57 -1.86 -6.93
CA ASP A 69 4.79 -2.19 -8.13
C ASP A 69 5.67 -2.20 -9.38
N LYS A 70 6.73 -1.38 -9.42
CA LYS A 70 7.69 -1.29 -10.53
C LYS A 70 8.71 -2.43 -10.54
N ILE A 71 8.71 -3.34 -9.56
CA ILE A 71 9.65 -4.46 -9.52
C ILE A 71 9.01 -5.71 -10.14
N CYS A 72 9.75 -6.38 -11.03
CA CYS A 72 9.33 -7.65 -11.61
C CYS A 72 9.40 -8.76 -10.56
N PRO A 73 8.31 -9.52 -10.29
CA PRO A 73 8.31 -10.57 -9.28
C PRO A 73 9.18 -11.77 -9.67
N ARG A 74 9.45 -11.97 -10.96
CA ARG A 74 10.27 -13.10 -11.44
C ARG A 74 11.76 -12.80 -11.40
N CYS A 75 12.17 -11.68 -11.96
CA CYS A 75 13.60 -11.36 -12.16
C CYS A 75 14.09 -10.16 -11.35
N LYS A 76 13.25 -9.63 -10.45
CA LYS A 76 13.53 -8.50 -9.54
C LYS A 76 14.02 -7.22 -10.23
N SER A 77 13.84 -7.12 -11.54
CA SER A 77 14.28 -5.98 -12.35
C SER A 77 13.20 -4.91 -12.40
N LYS A 78 13.58 -3.64 -12.59
CA LYS A 78 12.63 -2.54 -12.75
C LYS A 78 11.85 -2.71 -14.07
N MET A 79 10.52 -2.76 -13.97
CA MET A 79 9.58 -2.86 -15.09
C MET A 79 9.38 -1.50 -15.76
N LYS A 80 9.08 -1.52 -17.06
CA LYS A 80 8.75 -0.34 -17.85
C LYS A 80 7.22 -0.18 -17.95
N ILE A 81 6.73 1.04 -17.82
CA ILE A 81 5.31 1.37 -18.02
C ILE A 81 5.09 1.59 -19.52
N LYS A 82 4.20 0.83 -20.14
CA LYS A 82 3.70 1.07 -21.49
C LYS A 82 2.48 1.99 -21.35
N LYS A 83 2.66 3.27 -21.68
CA LYS A 83 1.52 4.19 -21.84
C LYS A 83 0.79 3.81 -23.13
N SER A 84 -0.54 3.84 -23.08
CA SER A 84 -1.39 3.76 -24.27
C SER A 84 -1.71 5.15 -24.76
#